data_AF-A0A0B7MCG9-F1
#
_entry.id   AF-A0A0B7MCG9-F1
#
_cell.length_a   1.000
_cell.length_b   1.000
_cell.length_c   1.000
_cell.angle_alpha   90.00
_cell.angle_beta   90.00
_cell.angle_gamma   90.00
#
_symmetry.space_group_name_H-M   'P 1'
#
loop_
_entity.id
_entity.type
_entity.pdbx_description
1 polymer ?
#
loop_
_entity_poly.entity_id
_entity_poly.type
_entity_poly.pdbx_seq_one_letter_code
_entity_poly.pdbx_strand_id
1 'polypeptide(L)'
;MAKLTSRERIIRTLNHQEPDRVPIDIGGISTLTTLHRDAYSKLKDYLGYKNDQVTITSKMSQSVLPDEYIRQTFQSGLLPTLYHRAKAGMDNA
;
A
#
# COMPACT_ATOMS: atom_id res chain seq x y z
N MET A 1 -14.69 -21.10 0.48
CA MET A 1 -15.11 -20.13 -0.54
C MET A 1 -13.97 -19.92 -1.54
N ALA A 2 -14.27 -19.56 -2.80
CA ALA A 2 -13.24 -19.27 -3.79
C ALA A 2 -12.45 -18.00 -3.42
N LYS A 3 -11.13 -18.01 -3.66
CA LYS A 3 -10.24 -16.87 -3.41
C LYS A 3 -10.52 -15.77 -4.42
N LEU A 4 -10.80 -14.55 -3.96
CA LEU A 4 -11.07 -13.39 -4.81
C LEU A 4 -9.77 -12.65 -5.15
N THR A 5 -9.75 -11.98 -6.30
CA THR A 5 -8.75 -10.93 -6.56
C THR A 5 -9.00 -9.72 -5.66
N SER A 6 -8.00 -8.86 -5.49
CA SER A 6 -8.15 -7.61 -4.73
C SER A 6 -9.27 -6.73 -5.27
N ARG A 7 -9.42 -6.63 -6.60
CA ARG A 7 -10.48 -5.88 -7.26
C ARG A 7 -11.87 -6.45 -6.98
N GLU A 8 -12.07 -7.75 -7.16
CA GLU A 8 -13.36 -8.40 -6.90
C GLU A 8 -13.77 -8.27 -5.43
N ARG A 9 -12.80 -8.42 -4.51
CA ARG A 9 -13.01 -8.25 -3.06
C ARG A 9 -13.52 -6.85 -2.72
N ILE A 10 -12.90 -5.81 -3.29
CA ILE A 10 -13.32 -4.42 -3.09
C ILE A 10 -14.72 -4.19 -3.66
N ILE A 11 -14.98 -4.62 -4.91
CA ILE A 11 -16.28 -4.44 -5.55
C ILE A 11 -17.40 -5.11 -4.75
N ARG A 12 -17.20 -6.34 -4.27
CA ARG A 12 -18.18 -7.02 -3.41
C ARG A 12 -18.44 -6.27 -2.11
N THR A 13 -17.37 -5.83 -1.45
CA THR A 13 -17.48 -5.06 -0.18
C THR A 13 -18.29 -3.79 -0.39
N LEU A 14 -18.02 -3.03 -1.46
CA LEU A 14 -18.75 -1.81 -1.81
C LEU A 14 -20.22 -2.06 -2.14
N ASN A 15 -20.54 -3.25 -2.65
CA ASN A 15 -21.92 -3.69 -2.92
C ASN A 15 -22.59 -4.35 -1.69
N HIS A 16 -22.00 -4.24 -0.49
CA HIS A 16 -22.49 -4.87 0.74
C HIS A 16 -22.64 -6.40 0.64
N GLN A 17 -21.82 -7.05 -0.18
CA GLN A 17 -21.75 -8.50 -0.32
C GLN A 17 -20.55 -9.05 0.44
N GLU A 18 -20.71 -10.23 1.04
CA GLU A 18 -19.63 -10.88 1.81
C GLU A 18 -18.42 -11.23 0.90
N PRO A 19 -17.23 -10.66 1.18
CA PRO A 19 -16.00 -11.03 0.49
C PRO A 19 -15.33 -12.27 1.11
N ASP A 20 -14.29 -12.79 0.47
CA ASP A 20 -13.47 -13.89 1.01
C ASP A 20 -12.65 -13.49 2.26
N ARG A 21 -12.43 -12.19 2.47
CA ARG A 21 -11.83 -11.56 3.66
C ARG A 21 -12.03 -10.04 3.61
N VAL A 22 -11.79 -9.37 4.73
CA VAL A 22 -11.78 -7.89 4.79
C VAL A 22 -10.71 -7.32 3.84
N PRO A 23 -11.05 -6.35 2.97
CA PRO A 23 -10.07 -5.68 2.11
C PRO A 23 -9.09 -4.84 2.92
N ILE A 24 -7.84 -4.78 2.47
CA ILE A 24 -6.79 -3.94 3.07
C ILE A 24 -6.50 -2.78 2.13
N ASP A 25 -6.50 -1.55 2.67
CA ASP A 25 -5.93 -0.37 2.02
C ASP A 25 -4.55 -0.09 2.60
N ILE A 26 -3.51 -0.21 1.76
CA ILE A 26 -2.18 0.31 2.05
C ILE A 26 -1.60 0.91 0.78
N GLY A 27 -1.49 2.23 0.79
CA GLY A 27 -0.98 3.05 -0.29
C GLY A 27 -2.06 3.55 -1.25
N GLY A 28 -3.35 3.53 -0.92
CA GLY A 28 -4.42 4.15 -1.71
C GLY A 28 -4.29 5.69 -1.81
N ILE A 29 -3.83 6.33 -0.74
CA ILE A 29 -3.37 7.72 -0.68
C ILE A 29 -1.95 7.70 -0.11
N SER A 30 -0.96 8.02 -0.94
CA SER A 30 0.46 7.84 -0.61
C SER A 30 0.92 8.61 0.63
N THR A 31 0.24 9.67 1.03
CA THR A 31 0.58 10.48 2.22
C THR A 31 -0.21 10.11 3.48
N LEU A 32 -1.37 9.44 3.34
CA LEU A 32 -2.33 9.25 4.44
C LEU A 32 -2.62 7.77 4.72
N THR A 33 -2.99 6.97 3.71
CA THR A 33 -3.34 5.56 3.92
C THR A 33 -2.08 4.70 3.77
N THR A 34 -1.10 4.94 4.64
CA THR A 34 0.20 4.28 4.60
C THR A 34 0.74 4.03 6.01
N LEU A 35 2.03 3.71 6.12
CA LEU A 35 2.72 3.42 7.37
C LEU A 35 3.69 4.55 7.73
N HIS A 36 3.96 4.68 9.03
CA HIS A 36 5.11 5.42 9.53
C HIS A 36 6.40 4.70 9.16
N ARG A 37 7.48 5.43 8.87
CA ARG A 37 8.78 4.87 8.42
C ARG A 37 9.32 3.75 9.31
N ASP A 38 9.23 3.91 10.63
CA ASP A 38 9.79 2.94 11.57
C ASP A 38 8.96 1.65 11.60
N ALA A 39 7.64 1.75 11.47
CA ALA A 39 6.75 0.59 11.35
C ALA A 39 6.98 -0.12 10.02
N TYR A 40 7.20 0.65 8.95
CA TYR A 40 7.53 0.09 7.64
C TYR A 40 8.86 -0.65 7.64
N SER A 41 9.90 -0.11 8.26
CA SER A 41 11.20 -0.79 8.39
C SER A 41 11.06 -2.14 9.10
N LYS A 42 10.38 -2.16 10.26
CA LYS A 42 10.12 -3.40 11.01
C LYS A 42 9.31 -4.42 10.21
N LEU A 43 8.35 -3.95 9.40
CA LEU A 43 7.58 -4.81 8.51
C LEU A 43 8.47 -5.43 7.43
N LYS A 44 9.37 -4.66 6.81
CA LYS A 44 10.32 -5.17 5.82
C LYS A 44 11.23 -6.24 6.44
N ASP A 45 11.75 -6.00 7.64
CA ASP A 45 12.60 -6.95 8.37
C ASP A 45 11.84 -8.25 8.66
N TYR A 46 10.60 -8.14 9.16
CA TYR A 46 9.74 -9.29 9.45
C TYR A 46 9.43 -10.13 8.20
N LEU A 47 9.25 -9.48 7.05
CA LEU A 47 9.00 -10.15 5.77
C LEU A 47 10.29 -10.65 5.09
N GLY A 48 11.47 -10.35 5.63
CA GLY A 48 12.75 -10.64 4.99
C GLY A 48 12.98 -9.87 3.69
N TYR A 49 12.30 -8.73 3.51
CA TYR A 49 12.38 -7.91 2.31
C TYR A 49 13.61 -6.98 2.37
N LYS A 50 14.69 -7.38 1.70
CA LYS A 50 16.02 -6.75 1.76
C LYS A 50 16.17 -5.42 0.99
N ASN A 51 15.07 -4.74 0.66
CA ASN A 51 15.17 -3.42 0.07
C ASN A 51 15.28 -2.39 1.19
N ASP A 52 16.46 -1.81 1.38
CA ASP A 52 16.70 -0.83 2.46
C ASP A 52 16.09 0.54 2.15
N GLN A 53 15.67 0.78 0.91
CA GLN A 53 15.14 2.08 0.51
C GLN A 53 13.77 2.33 1.18
N VAL A 54 13.59 3.56 1.66
CA VAL A 54 12.33 4.06 2.23
C VAL A 54 12.07 5.45 1.69
N THR A 55 11.06 5.58 0.85
CA THR A 55 10.67 6.88 0.30
C THR A 55 9.67 7.55 1.22
N ILE A 56 10.02 8.72 1.77
CA ILE A 56 9.13 9.51 2.64
C ILE A 56 8.18 10.35 1.78
N THR A 57 6.87 10.17 1.96
CA THR A 57 5.82 10.92 1.25
C THR A 57 5.36 12.16 2.01
N SER A 58 5.53 12.19 3.33
CA SER A 58 5.24 13.34 4.18
C SER A 58 6.25 13.41 5.30
N LYS A 59 7.02 14.51 5.37
CA LYS A 59 7.97 14.73 6.47
C LYS A 59 7.27 15.00 7.81
N MET A 60 6.06 15.55 7.79
CA MET A 60 5.32 15.87 9.01
C MET A 60 4.86 14.60 9.73
N SER A 61 4.25 13.67 9.00
CA SER A 61 3.72 12.41 9.54
C SER A 61 4.72 11.25 9.44
N GLN A 62 5.88 11.47 8.82
CA GLN A 62 6.87 10.45 8.48
C GLN A 62 6.26 9.26 7.72
N SER A 63 5.25 9.55 6.89
CA SER A 63 4.57 8.59 6.03
C SER A 63 5.52 8.09 4.94
N VAL A 64 5.42 6.80 4.61
CA VAL A 64 6.21 6.21 3.52
C VAL A 64 5.38 5.97 2.27
N LEU A 65 6.04 5.84 1.11
CA LEU A 65 5.47 5.17 -0.05
C LEU A 65 5.75 3.66 0.08
N PRO A 66 4.73 2.79 0.24
CA PRO A 66 4.95 1.36 0.30
C PRO A 66 5.44 0.84 -1.05
N ASP A 67 6.42 -0.05 -1.02
CA ASP A 67 6.95 -0.72 -2.20
C ASP A 67 5.87 -1.60 -2.85
N GLU A 68 5.97 -1.76 -4.17
CA GLU A 68 5.03 -2.58 -4.93
C GLU A 68 4.97 -4.02 -4.39
N TYR A 69 6.11 -4.57 -3.97
CA TYR A 69 6.20 -5.88 -3.32
C TYR A 69 5.31 -5.97 -2.06
N ILE A 70 5.37 -4.95 -1.19
CA ILE A 70 4.56 -4.91 0.04
C ILE A 70 3.08 -4.80 -0.32
N ARG A 71 2.72 -3.91 -1.26
CA ARG A 71 1.34 -3.76 -1.73
C ARG A 71 0.76 -5.07 -2.26
N GLN A 72 1.52 -5.79 -3.08
CA GLN A 72 1.12 -7.08 -3.65
C GLN A 72 1.02 -8.18 -2.58
N THR A 73 1.96 -8.22 -1.63
CA THR A 73 1.95 -9.15 -0.49
C THR A 73 0.64 -9.05 0.30
N PHE A 74 0.18 -7.83 0.56
CA PHE A 74 -1.08 -7.59 1.26
C PHE A 74 -2.32 -7.51 0.36
N GLN A 75 -2.15 -7.64 -0.96
CA GLN A 75 -3.21 -7.49 -1.97
C GLN A 75 -3.98 -6.17 -1.84
N SER A 76 -3.24 -5.08 -1.62
CA SER A 76 -3.75 -3.71 -1.58
C SER A 76 -4.25 -3.30 -2.96
N GLY A 77 -5.55 -3.52 -3.21
CA GLY A 77 -6.20 -3.26 -4.49
C GLY A 77 -6.48 -1.79 -4.79
N LEU A 78 -6.02 -0.87 -3.92
CA LEU A 78 -6.29 0.57 -4.02
C LEU A 78 -5.00 1.29 -4.41
N LEU A 79 -5.02 1.96 -5.56
CA LEU A 79 -3.90 2.73 -6.11
C LEU A 79 -4.26 4.21 -6.14
N PRO A 80 -3.31 5.12 -5.85
CA PRO A 80 -3.53 6.55 -6.03
C PRO A 80 -3.77 6.84 -7.52
N THR A 81 -4.74 7.69 -7.84
CA THR A 81 -5.01 8.11 -9.23
C THR A 81 -3.82 8.83 -9.88
N LEU A 82 -2.89 9.37 -9.07
CA LEU A 82 -1.65 10.03 -9.51
C LEU A 82 -0.38 9.20 -9.24
N TYR A 83 -0.48 7.89 -8.98
CA TYR A 83 0.64 7.05 -8.56
C TYR A 83 1.89 7.20 -9.45
N HIS A 84 1.71 7.19 -10.77
CA HIS A 84 2.81 7.34 -11.73
C HIS A 84 3.43 8.74 -11.74
N ARG A 85 2.64 9.79 -11.46
CA ARG A 85 3.13 11.18 -11.35
C ARG A 85 3.85 11.43 -10.02
N ALA A 86 3.35 10.85 -8.93
CA ALA A 86 3.98 10.95 -7.61
C ALA A 86 5.36 10.28 -7.59
N LYS A 87 5.48 9.09 -8.22
CA LYS A 87 6.77 8.41 -8.35
C LYS A 87 7.79 9.24 -9.13
N ALA A 88 7.39 9.75 -10.30
CA ALA A 88 8.28 10.58 -11.15
C ALA A 88 8.66 11.94 -10.54
N GLY A 89 7.81 12.52 -9.68
CA GLY A 89 8.11 13.77 -8.97
C GLY A 89 9.05 13.58 -7.78
N MET A 90 9.10 12.38 -7.20
CA MET A 90 9.98 12.04 -6.07
C MET A 90 11.38 11.64 -6.49
N ASP A 91 11.55 11.14 -7.71
CA ASP A 91 12.86 10.79 -8.28
C ASP A 91 13.69 12.04 -8.69
N ASN A 92 13.10 13.24 -8.63
CA ASN A 92 13.70 14.53 -9.04
C ASN A 92 13.96 15.49 -7.86
N ALA A 93 13.89 15.02 -6.61
CA ALA A 93 14.04 15.84 -5.39
C ALA A 93 15.19 15.35 -4.50
#